data_AF-A0A1H3AAZ5-F1
#
_entry.id   AF-A0A1H3AAZ5-F1
#
_cell.length_a   1.000
_cell.length_b   1.000
_cell.length_c   1.000
_cell.angle_alpha   90.00
_cell.angle_beta   90.00
_cell.angle_gamma   90.00
#
_symmetry.space_group_name_H-M   'P 1'
#
loop_
_entity.id
_entity.type
_entity.pdbx_description
1 polymer ?
#
loop_
_entity_poly.entity_id
_entity_poly.type
_entity_poly.pdbx_seq_one_letter_code
_entity_poly.pdbx_strand_id
1 'polypeptide(L)'
;MHIAPHDNQNKPIVDADHDLVPLNYFNIVKLKKGEVFEYAVPGYETCIVPATGTVEVDVDGAVYSKLGNRTIDVWDGDPEGVYVPVGAKVRITCVTNETETFIAGAKFDRVLEPFDVRVPELDLVQYGSDDTKTHRKIKHILGANHHDKVGRLLVSELYTVGQGGWSGFPSHKHDTDRKGDDGEMIETRHDETYNFRFRPNYGSGIQMLQREDNKPGDAYHIMDGSTIMIDKGYHPCAVLPGYEMYYFTILGGLSQRSLKQYFQPTHAAQLHTIPGIMDMVAKFK
;
A
#
# COMPACT_ATOMS: atom_id res chain seq x y z
N MET A 1 15.13 -0.75 -6.18
CA MET A 1 14.52 -0.70 -4.84
C MET A 1 13.89 0.66 -4.59
N HIS A 2 14.68 1.73 -4.43
CA HIS A 2 14.18 3.10 -4.36
C HIS A 2 14.09 3.73 -5.75
N ILE A 3 12.93 4.29 -6.08
CA ILE A 3 12.69 5.13 -7.24
C ILE A 3 12.43 6.54 -6.73
N ALA A 4 13.29 7.48 -7.14
CA ALA A 4 13.15 8.88 -6.77
C ALA A 4 11.86 9.48 -7.38
N PRO A 5 11.30 10.54 -6.77
CA PRO A 5 10.16 11.25 -7.34
C PRO A 5 10.49 11.74 -8.75
N HIS A 6 9.59 11.48 -9.70
CA HIS A 6 9.72 11.93 -11.07
C HIS A 6 8.33 12.03 -11.71
N ASP A 7 8.24 12.74 -12.83
CA ASP A 7 7.06 12.66 -13.70
C ASP A 7 7.14 11.35 -14.50
N ASN A 8 6.29 10.38 -14.13
CA ASN A 8 6.21 9.09 -14.79
C ASN A 8 5.46 9.15 -16.13
N GLN A 9 4.94 10.31 -16.54
CA GLN A 9 4.20 10.50 -17.80
C GLN A 9 3.02 9.53 -17.93
N ASN A 10 2.34 9.25 -16.81
CA ASN A 10 1.27 8.26 -16.67
C ASN A 10 1.67 6.81 -17.05
N LYS A 11 2.98 6.50 -17.16
CA LYS A 11 3.50 5.14 -17.35
C LYS A 11 3.72 4.46 -16.00
N PRO A 12 3.59 3.12 -15.92
CA PRO A 12 3.81 2.39 -14.67
C PRO A 12 5.16 2.72 -14.04
N ILE A 13 5.15 2.99 -12.74
CA ILE A 13 6.37 3.18 -11.94
C ILE A 13 6.95 1.80 -11.59
N VAL A 14 6.07 0.83 -11.33
CA VAL A 14 6.40 -0.59 -11.19
C VAL A 14 5.53 -1.32 -12.20
N ASP A 15 6.13 -1.82 -13.27
CA ASP A 15 5.39 -2.48 -14.35
C ASP A 15 5.14 -3.97 -14.04
N ALA A 16 4.29 -4.61 -14.84
CA ALA A 16 4.06 -6.04 -14.78
C ALA A 16 5.38 -6.82 -14.94
N ASP A 17 5.49 -7.92 -14.19
CA ASP A 17 6.67 -8.80 -14.15
C ASP A 17 7.98 -8.07 -13.79
N HIS A 18 7.92 -6.96 -13.04
CA HIS A 18 9.10 -6.22 -12.60
C HIS A 18 10.12 -7.13 -11.87
N ASP A 19 11.38 -7.06 -12.27
CA ASP A 19 12.45 -7.98 -11.83
C ASP A 19 12.60 -8.13 -10.30
N LEU A 20 12.34 -7.06 -9.54
CA LEU A 20 12.50 -7.04 -8.09
C LEU A 20 11.24 -7.46 -7.33
N VAL A 21 10.06 -7.10 -7.84
CA VAL A 21 8.77 -7.28 -7.15
C VAL A 21 7.75 -7.80 -8.16
N PRO A 22 7.97 -9.00 -8.73
CA PRO A 22 7.16 -9.52 -9.83
C PRO A 22 5.70 -9.77 -9.46
N LEU A 23 5.33 -9.73 -8.17
CA LEU A 23 3.95 -9.89 -7.73
C LEU A 23 3.19 -8.56 -7.71
N ASN A 24 3.85 -7.41 -7.82
CA ASN A 24 3.23 -6.09 -7.72
C ASN A 24 3.21 -5.33 -9.06
N TYR A 25 2.23 -4.44 -9.18
CA TYR A 25 2.15 -3.41 -10.21
C TYR A 25 1.80 -2.07 -9.53
N PHE A 26 2.35 -0.96 -10.02
CA PHE A 26 2.01 0.36 -9.52
C PHE A 26 2.14 1.44 -10.59
N ASN A 27 1.08 2.24 -10.74
CA ASN A 27 1.10 3.45 -11.55
C ASN A 27 0.48 4.63 -10.80
N ILE A 28 0.95 5.84 -11.12
CA ILE A 28 0.33 7.11 -10.73
C ILE A 28 -0.12 7.80 -12.01
N VAL A 29 -1.39 8.13 -12.11
CA VAL A 29 -1.96 8.78 -13.27
C VAL A 29 -2.46 10.16 -12.87
N LYS A 30 -2.03 11.18 -13.60
CA LYS A 30 -2.48 12.56 -13.45
C LYS A 30 -3.31 12.96 -14.66
N LEU A 31 -4.52 13.45 -14.40
CA LEU A 31 -5.48 13.85 -15.44
C LEU A 31 -6.09 15.20 -15.08
N LYS A 32 -6.43 15.98 -16.10
CA LYS A 32 -7.29 17.17 -16.01
C LYS A 32 -8.74 16.81 -16.32
N LYS A 33 -9.65 17.70 -15.98
CA LYS A 33 -11.09 17.53 -16.22
C LYS A 33 -11.41 17.04 -17.63
N GLY A 34 -12.12 15.91 -17.71
CA GLY A 34 -12.54 15.29 -18.97
C GLY A 34 -11.46 14.52 -19.71
N GLU A 35 -10.20 14.57 -19.27
CA GLU A 35 -9.16 13.67 -19.78
C GLU A 35 -9.43 12.25 -19.32
N VAL A 36 -8.97 11.31 -20.16
CA VAL A 36 -9.24 9.90 -20.04
C VAL A 36 -7.91 9.14 -20.04
N PHE A 37 -7.80 8.15 -19.15
CA PHE A 37 -6.73 7.16 -19.17
C PHE A 37 -7.34 5.77 -19.31
N GLU A 38 -6.91 5.04 -20.33
CA GLU A 38 -7.32 3.66 -20.57
C GLU A 38 -6.16 2.72 -20.32
N TYR A 39 -6.43 1.59 -19.67
CA TYR A 39 -5.42 0.58 -19.43
C TYR A 39 -6.02 -0.82 -19.29
N ALA A 40 -5.16 -1.82 -19.42
CA ALA A 40 -5.39 -3.20 -19.01
C ALA A 40 -4.03 -3.78 -18.60
N VAL A 41 -4.00 -4.62 -17.57
CA VAL A 41 -2.77 -5.29 -17.11
C VAL A 41 -3.00 -6.80 -17.11
N PRO A 42 -2.72 -7.49 -18.24
CA PRO A 42 -2.90 -8.95 -18.31
C PRO A 42 -2.12 -9.67 -17.21
N GLY A 43 -2.76 -10.63 -16.53
CA GLY A 43 -2.14 -11.40 -15.43
C GLY A 43 -2.11 -10.68 -14.08
N TYR A 44 -2.64 -9.46 -13.99
CA TYR A 44 -2.74 -8.70 -12.75
C TYR A 44 -4.17 -8.25 -12.51
N GLU A 45 -4.64 -8.41 -11.28
CA GLU A 45 -5.78 -7.64 -10.77
C GLU A 45 -5.29 -6.27 -10.30
N THR A 46 -6.14 -5.25 -10.34
CA THR A 46 -5.77 -3.89 -9.93
C THR A 46 -6.78 -3.26 -8.97
N CYS A 47 -6.36 -2.19 -8.30
CA CYS A 47 -7.20 -1.33 -7.50
C CYS A 47 -6.93 0.13 -7.83
N ILE A 48 -7.96 0.87 -8.21
CA ILE A 48 -7.88 2.28 -8.59
C ILE A 48 -8.29 3.11 -7.40
N VAL A 49 -7.42 4.01 -6.95
CA VAL A 49 -7.59 4.80 -5.74
C VAL A 49 -7.24 6.26 -6.03
N PRO A 50 -8.22 7.16 -6.14
CA PRO A 50 -7.96 8.59 -6.27
C PRO A 50 -7.26 9.12 -5.01
N ALA A 51 -6.01 9.55 -5.16
CA ALA A 51 -5.26 10.18 -4.09
C ALA A 51 -5.77 11.61 -3.85
N THR A 52 -6.11 12.31 -4.93
CA THR A 52 -6.84 13.58 -4.95
C THR A 52 -7.78 13.64 -6.15
N GLY A 53 -8.80 14.50 -6.07
CA GLY A 53 -9.80 14.66 -7.10
C GLY A 53 -10.84 13.55 -7.13
N THR A 54 -11.69 13.60 -8.15
CA THR A 54 -12.78 12.65 -8.36
C THR A 54 -12.73 12.12 -9.79
N VAL A 55 -12.93 10.81 -9.93
CA VAL A 55 -12.97 10.13 -11.23
C VAL A 55 -14.25 9.33 -11.42
N GLU A 56 -14.57 9.05 -12.67
CA GLU A 56 -15.47 7.96 -13.06
C GLU A 56 -14.62 6.81 -13.57
N VAL A 57 -14.92 5.59 -13.14
CA VAL A 57 -14.22 4.38 -13.56
C VAL A 57 -15.20 3.47 -14.28
N ASP A 58 -14.90 3.09 -15.51
CA ASP A 58 -15.57 2.03 -16.25
C ASP A 58 -14.65 0.80 -16.28
N VAL A 59 -15.15 -0.35 -15.82
CA VAL A 59 -14.47 -1.64 -15.82
C VAL A 59 -15.28 -2.62 -16.67
N ASP A 60 -14.84 -2.87 -17.90
CA ASP A 60 -15.54 -3.71 -18.89
C ASP A 60 -17.06 -3.41 -19.01
N GLY A 61 -17.44 -2.14 -18.90
CA GLY A 61 -18.83 -1.66 -18.97
C GLY A 61 -19.51 -1.49 -17.61
N ALA A 62 -18.91 -1.93 -16.50
CA ALA A 62 -19.40 -1.66 -15.15
C ALA A 62 -18.90 -0.28 -14.69
N VAL A 63 -19.83 0.67 -14.51
CA VAL A 63 -19.49 2.07 -14.22
C VAL A 63 -19.61 2.40 -12.73
N TYR A 64 -18.51 2.88 -12.16
CA TYR A 64 -18.39 3.41 -10.81
C TYR A 64 -18.18 4.93 -10.89
N SER A 65 -19.29 5.66 -10.76
CA SER A 65 -19.25 7.13 -10.84
C SER A 65 -18.73 7.76 -9.55
N LYS A 66 -18.17 8.98 -9.67
CA LYS A 66 -17.80 9.86 -8.56
C LYS A 66 -16.94 9.17 -7.49
N LEU A 67 -15.90 8.46 -7.89
CA LEU A 67 -14.91 7.85 -7.00
C LEU A 67 -13.91 8.91 -6.53
N GLY A 68 -13.74 9.03 -5.22
CA GLY A 68 -12.78 9.94 -4.59
C GLY A 68 -13.38 11.29 -4.19
N ASN A 69 -13.07 11.70 -2.95
CA ASN A 69 -13.64 12.91 -2.31
C ASN A 69 -12.56 13.92 -1.86
N ARG A 70 -11.28 13.54 -1.95
CA ARG A 70 -10.14 14.37 -1.52
C ARG A 70 -9.90 15.50 -2.49
N THR A 71 -9.54 16.67 -1.97
CA THR A 71 -9.38 17.89 -2.79
C THR A 71 -7.96 18.43 -2.78
N ILE A 72 -7.28 18.41 -1.63
CA ILE A 72 -5.97 19.03 -1.44
C ILE A 72 -4.87 17.97 -1.47
N ASP A 73 -4.98 16.95 -0.61
CA ASP A 73 -3.93 15.96 -0.41
C ASP A 73 -4.50 14.69 0.27
N VAL A 74 -3.63 13.70 0.54
CA VAL A 74 -4.06 12.43 1.12
C VAL A 74 -4.59 12.52 2.56
N TRP A 75 -4.49 13.64 3.28
CA TRP A 75 -5.06 13.75 4.61
C TRP A 75 -6.33 14.60 4.71
N ASP A 76 -6.80 15.25 3.63
CA ASP A 76 -8.05 16.02 3.67
C ASP A 76 -9.32 15.16 3.56
N GLY A 77 -9.18 13.83 3.44
CA GLY A 77 -10.29 12.90 3.43
C GLY A 77 -9.89 11.42 3.51
N ASP A 78 -10.89 10.55 3.45
CA ASP A 78 -10.73 9.09 3.39
C ASP A 78 -10.69 8.59 1.94
N PRO A 79 -9.95 7.49 1.67
CA PRO A 79 -9.82 6.98 0.32
C PRO A 79 -11.10 6.26 -0.12
N GLU A 80 -11.28 6.17 -1.41
CA GLU A 80 -12.21 5.22 -2.03
C GLU A 80 -11.43 4.41 -3.06
N GLY A 81 -11.93 3.23 -3.41
CA GLY A 81 -11.26 2.36 -4.36
C GLY A 81 -12.23 1.65 -5.29
N VAL A 82 -11.73 1.22 -6.46
CA VAL A 82 -12.42 0.23 -7.31
C VAL A 82 -11.48 -0.96 -7.48
N TYR A 83 -11.95 -2.14 -7.13
CA TYR A 83 -11.30 -3.40 -7.48
C TYR A 83 -11.59 -3.75 -8.95
N VAL A 84 -10.54 -4.14 -9.67
CA VAL A 84 -10.57 -4.46 -11.09
C VAL A 84 -10.03 -5.88 -11.26
N PRO A 85 -10.80 -6.80 -11.88
CA PRO A 85 -10.37 -8.17 -12.05
C PRO A 85 -9.26 -8.30 -13.11
N VAL A 86 -8.61 -9.46 -13.11
CA VAL A 86 -7.44 -9.74 -13.94
C VAL A 86 -7.69 -9.44 -15.41
N GLY A 87 -6.87 -8.56 -15.98
CA GLY A 87 -6.87 -8.25 -17.42
C GLY A 87 -8.10 -7.49 -17.94
N ALA A 88 -9.00 -7.01 -17.06
CA ALA A 88 -10.14 -6.19 -17.47
C ALA A 88 -9.69 -4.89 -18.16
N LYS A 89 -10.50 -4.42 -19.12
CA LYS A 89 -10.28 -3.12 -19.75
C LYS A 89 -10.89 -2.04 -18.85
N VAL A 90 -10.08 -1.05 -18.55
CA VAL A 90 -10.47 0.05 -17.68
C VAL A 90 -10.39 1.36 -18.43
N ARG A 91 -11.37 2.23 -18.17
CA ARG A 91 -11.34 3.64 -18.53
C ARG A 91 -11.55 4.51 -17.28
N ILE A 92 -10.57 5.36 -16.97
CA ILE A 92 -10.65 6.36 -15.90
C ILE A 92 -10.90 7.73 -16.55
N THR A 93 -11.95 8.44 -16.14
CA THR A 93 -12.25 9.80 -16.59
C THR A 93 -12.21 10.78 -15.43
N CYS A 94 -11.44 11.86 -15.54
CA CYS A 94 -11.38 12.88 -14.49
C CYS A 94 -12.64 13.76 -14.49
N VAL A 95 -13.28 13.90 -13.33
CA VAL A 95 -14.52 14.69 -13.14
C VAL A 95 -14.22 16.08 -12.57
N THR A 96 -13.26 16.17 -11.66
CA THR A 96 -12.78 17.43 -11.06
C THR A 96 -11.81 18.17 -11.99
N ASN A 97 -11.30 19.34 -11.57
CA ASN A 97 -10.35 20.11 -12.37
C ASN A 97 -9.07 19.31 -12.70
N GLU A 98 -8.59 18.55 -11.71
CA GLU A 98 -7.49 17.61 -11.82
C GLU A 98 -7.68 16.44 -10.85
N THR A 99 -6.94 15.37 -11.07
CA THR A 99 -6.83 14.21 -10.16
C THR A 99 -5.41 13.64 -10.22
N GLU A 100 -4.92 13.18 -9.07
CA GLU A 100 -3.86 12.18 -8.99
C GLU A 100 -4.51 10.86 -8.55
N THR A 101 -4.40 9.82 -9.39
CA THR A 101 -5.00 8.51 -9.14
C THR A 101 -3.92 7.43 -9.08
N PHE A 102 -3.94 6.63 -8.02
CA PHE A 102 -3.07 5.47 -7.84
C PHE A 102 -3.73 4.23 -8.44
N ILE A 103 -2.94 3.42 -9.13
CA ILE A 103 -3.35 2.11 -9.63
C ILE A 103 -2.41 1.09 -9.01
N ALA A 104 -2.87 0.41 -7.97
CA ALA A 104 -2.19 -0.73 -7.37
C ALA A 104 -2.52 -2.00 -8.14
N GLY A 105 -1.62 -2.98 -8.18
CA GLY A 105 -1.97 -4.30 -8.71
C GLY A 105 -1.17 -5.42 -8.11
N ALA A 106 -1.74 -6.62 -8.19
CA ALA A 106 -1.06 -7.86 -7.82
C ALA A 106 -1.26 -8.95 -8.87
N LYS A 107 -0.26 -9.83 -9.00
CA LYS A 107 -0.33 -10.97 -9.91
C LYS A 107 -1.39 -11.95 -9.47
N PHE A 108 -2.33 -12.28 -10.36
CA PHE A 108 -3.42 -13.21 -10.08
C PHE A 108 -3.90 -13.89 -11.37
N ASP A 109 -4.46 -15.09 -11.23
CA ASP A 109 -4.74 -16.00 -12.35
C ASP A 109 -6.23 -16.34 -12.54
N ARG A 110 -7.12 -15.68 -11.78
CA ARG A 110 -8.57 -15.87 -11.88
C ARG A 110 -9.27 -14.54 -12.08
N VAL A 111 -10.34 -14.58 -12.85
CA VAL A 111 -11.23 -13.44 -13.06
C VAL A 111 -12.27 -13.45 -11.93
N LEU A 112 -12.39 -12.33 -11.22
CA LEU A 112 -13.41 -12.07 -10.20
C LEU A 112 -14.36 -10.97 -10.70
N GLU A 113 -15.29 -10.54 -9.86
CA GLU A 113 -16.22 -9.45 -10.19
C GLU A 113 -15.67 -8.10 -9.71
N PRO A 114 -15.79 -7.02 -10.51
CA PRO A 114 -15.40 -5.69 -10.06
C PRO A 114 -16.38 -5.16 -8.99
N PHE A 115 -15.87 -4.31 -8.09
CA PHE A 115 -16.67 -3.61 -7.08
C PHE A 115 -15.95 -2.34 -6.60
N ASP A 116 -16.70 -1.38 -6.06
CA ASP A 116 -16.15 -0.22 -5.37
C ASP A 116 -16.13 -0.39 -3.84
N VAL A 117 -15.18 0.27 -3.20
CA VAL A 117 -15.08 0.44 -1.76
C VAL A 117 -15.26 1.91 -1.47
N ARG A 118 -16.33 2.24 -0.74
CA ARG A 118 -16.65 3.61 -0.34
C ARG A 118 -16.30 3.87 1.11
N VAL A 119 -16.23 5.15 1.49
CA VAL A 119 -15.84 5.57 2.85
C VAL A 119 -16.57 4.79 3.97
N PRO A 120 -17.89 4.53 3.90
CA PRO A 120 -18.60 3.77 4.94
C PRO A 120 -18.14 2.31 5.11
N GLU A 121 -17.44 1.74 4.13
CA GLU A 121 -16.99 0.34 4.10
C GLU A 121 -15.54 0.17 4.53
N LEU A 122 -14.80 1.27 4.74
CA LEU A 122 -13.39 1.23 5.11
C LEU A 122 -13.18 0.59 6.49
N ASP A 123 -12.25 -0.37 6.56
CA ASP A 123 -11.73 -0.87 7.81
C ASP A 123 -10.59 0.04 8.30
N LEU A 124 -10.83 0.70 9.43
CA LEU A 124 -9.91 1.63 10.06
C LEU A 124 -9.22 0.95 11.24
N VAL A 125 -7.91 1.08 11.30
CA VAL A 125 -7.08 0.60 12.41
C VAL A 125 -6.22 1.75 12.91
N GLN A 126 -6.18 1.95 14.23
CA GLN A 126 -5.28 2.93 14.83
C GLN A 126 -4.69 2.36 16.13
N TYR A 127 -3.38 2.47 16.28
CA TYR A 127 -2.63 1.88 17.41
C TYR A 127 -1.28 2.58 17.60
N GLY A 128 -0.55 2.19 18.64
CA GLY A 128 0.67 2.87 19.07
C GLY A 128 0.39 4.23 19.72
N SER A 129 1.45 5.00 19.99
CA SER A 129 1.32 6.32 20.62
C SER A 129 2.46 7.25 20.24
N ASP A 130 2.25 8.56 20.46
CA ASP A 130 3.27 9.58 20.22
C ASP A 130 4.46 9.45 21.19
N ASP A 131 4.22 8.86 22.37
CA ASP A 131 5.24 8.57 23.39
C ASP A 131 6.19 7.45 22.91
N THR A 132 5.61 6.37 22.38
CA THR A 132 6.36 5.24 21.79
C THR A 132 6.91 5.56 20.40
N LYS A 133 6.51 6.69 19.80
CA LYS A 133 6.81 7.08 18.42
C LYS A 133 6.31 6.08 17.38
N THR A 134 5.33 5.24 17.70
CA THR A 134 4.78 4.24 16.76
C THR A 134 3.30 4.46 16.47
N HIS A 135 2.79 5.68 16.69
CA HIS A 135 1.39 6.01 16.45
C HIS A 135 1.07 5.91 14.96
N ARG A 136 0.14 5.01 14.62
CA ARG A 136 -0.22 4.71 13.24
C ARG A 136 -1.71 4.66 13.07
N LYS A 137 -2.17 5.23 11.95
CA LYS A 137 -3.52 5.07 11.44
C LYS A 137 -3.43 4.37 10.08
N ILE A 138 -4.17 3.28 9.92
CA ILE A 138 -4.24 2.48 8.70
C ILE A 138 -5.68 2.51 8.21
N LYS A 139 -5.85 2.70 6.91
CA LYS A 139 -7.12 2.60 6.20
C LYS A 139 -6.99 1.48 5.17
N HIS A 140 -7.64 0.35 5.43
CA HIS A 140 -7.61 -0.76 4.50
C HIS A 140 -8.67 -0.54 3.42
N ILE A 141 -8.22 -0.34 2.18
CA ILE A 141 -9.10 -0.22 1.01
C ILE A 141 -9.51 -1.63 0.59
N LEU A 142 -8.53 -2.48 0.28
CA LEU A 142 -8.75 -3.92 0.07
C LEU A 142 -8.23 -4.71 1.28
N GLY A 143 -8.96 -4.60 2.39
CA GLY A 143 -8.68 -5.27 3.68
C GLY A 143 -9.29 -6.66 3.85
N ALA A 144 -9.39 -7.13 5.10
CA ALA A 144 -9.93 -8.45 5.44
C ALA A 144 -11.42 -8.62 5.05
N ASN A 145 -12.22 -7.56 5.09
CA ASN A 145 -13.65 -7.57 4.73
C ASN A 145 -13.92 -7.95 3.26
N HIS A 146 -12.89 -7.96 2.41
CA HIS A 146 -12.98 -8.28 0.99
C HIS A 146 -12.33 -9.62 0.62
N HIS A 147 -12.04 -10.48 1.61
CA HIS A 147 -11.30 -11.73 1.42
C HIS A 147 -11.87 -12.61 0.29
N ASP A 148 -13.20 -12.73 0.21
CA ASP A 148 -13.87 -13.58 -0.79
C ASP A 148 -14.09 -12.90 -2.15
N LYS A 149 -13.69 -11.63 -2.29
CA LYS A 149 -13.96 -10.81 -3.49
C LYS A 149 -12.69 -10.34 -4.22
N VAL A 150 -11.52 -10.55 -3.62
CA VAL A 150 -10.21 -10.08 -4.13
C VAL A 150 -9.27 -11.27 -4.19
N GLY A 151 -8.39 -11.31 -5.20
CA GLY A 151 -7.43 -12.39 -5.41
C GLY A 151 -6.33 -12.45 -4.35
N ARG A 152 -5.16 -11.88 -4.64
CA ARG A 152 -3.97 -11.82 -3.77
C ARG A 152 -3.54 -10.39 -3.44
N LEU A 153 -4.23 -9.39 -3.96
CA LEU A 153 -3.98 -7.98 -3.71
C LEU A 153 -4.47 -7.53 -2.33
N LEU A 154 -3.60 -6.82 -1.60
CA LEU A 154 -3.96 -5.99 -0.46
C LEU A 154 -3.55 -4.54 -0.75
N VAL A 155 -4.45 -3.60 -0.45
CA VAL A 155 -4.21 -2.16 -0.67
C VAL A 155 -4.61 -1.41 0.58
N SER A 156 -3.69 -0.60 1.09
CA SER A 156 -3.89 0.17 2.32
C SER A 156 -3.21 1.53 2.25
N GLU A 157 -3.74 2.46 3.02
CA GLU A 157 -3.09 3.74 3.30
C GLU A 157 -2.63 3.78 4.75
N LEU A 158 -1.38 4.14 4.97
CA LEU A 158 -0.82 4.23 6.30
C LEU A 158 -0.34 5.65 6.56
N TYR A 159 -0.68 6.13 7.75
CA TYR A 159 -0.29 7.42 8.26
C TYR A 159 0.53 7.18 9.52
N THR A 160 1.76 7.67 9.51
CA THR A 160 2.52 7.85 10.75
C THR A 160 1.95 9.10 11.39
N VAL A 161 1.20 8.92 12.48
CA VAL A 161 0.48 9.99 13.15
C VAL A 161 1.48 10.83 13.95
N GLY A 162 1.34 12.15 13.88
CA GLY A 162 2.27 13.09 14.49
C GLY A 162 3.56 13.27 13.68
N GLN A 163 4.55 13.92 14.29
CA GLN A 163 5.82 14.27 13.65
C GLN A 163 7.00 13.50 14.26
N GLY A 164 7.94 13.04 13.42
CA GLY A 164 9.13 12.31 13.89
C GLY A 164 8.87 10.90 14.41
N GLY A 165 7.85 10.21 13.87
CA GLY A 165 7.45 8.85 14.25
C GLY A 165 8.05 7.73 13.39
N TRP A 166 7.71 6.50 13.75
CA TRP A 166 8.11 5.25 13.11
C TRP A 166 6.91 4.47 12.59
N SER A 167 7.12 3.85 11.45
CA SER A 167 6.22 2.90 10.80
C SER A 167 6.94 1.60 10.45
N GLY A 168 6.18 0.55 10.18
CA GLY A 168 6.75 -0.79 9.98
C GLY A 168 7.48 -1.34 11.22
N PHE A 169 7.27 -0.74 12.40
CA PHE A 169 7.92 -1.10 13.66
C PHE A 169 6.95 -1.71 14.70
N PRO A 170 7.28 -2.82 15.38
CA PRO A 170 8.51 -3.58 15.33
C PRO A 170 8.75 -4.14 13.95
N SER A 171 10.03 -4.14 13.59
CA SER A 171 10.52 -4.59 12.30
C SER A 171 9.95 -5.96 11.96
N HIS A 172 9.42 -6.12 10.75
CA HIS A 172 8.85 -7.39 10.28
C HIS A 172 9.15 -7.60 8.79
N LYS A 173 8.98 -8.83 8.34
CA LYS A 173 9.14 -9.25 6.95
C LYS A 173 8.02 -10.23 6.54
N HIS A 174 7.87 -10.42 5.24
CA HIS A 174 6.94 -11.38 4.62
C HIS A 174 7.55 -11.84 3.30
N ASP A 175 8.75 -12.40 3.38
CA ASP A 175 9.61 -12.69 2.23
C ASP A 175 9.78 -14.18 1.95
N THR A 176 9.06 -15.02 2.70
CA THR A 176 9.12 -16.48 2.61
C THR A 176 7.77 -17.07 3.00
N ASP A 177 7.31 -18.10 2.28
CA ASP A 177 6.28 -19.01 2.81
C ASP A 177 6.93 -19.96 3.81
N ARG A 178 6.83 -19.64 5.10
CA ARG A 178 7.51 -20.36 6.18
C ARG A 178 6.50 -21.08 7.06
N LYS A 179 6.71 -22.39 7.23
CA LYS A 179 6.01 -23.18 8.23
C LYS A 179 6.82 -23.30 9.52
N GLY A 180 6.13 -23.30 10.66
CA GLY A 180 6.69 -23.65 11.96
C GLY A 180 6.87 -25.16 12.13
N ASP A 181 7.41 -25.55 13.29
CA ASP A 181 7.64 -26.96 13.64
C ASP A 181 6.34 -27.76 13.75
N ASP A 182 5.23 -27.10 14.04
CA ASP A 182 3.86 -27.63 14.07
C ASP A 182 3.22 -27.75 12.68
N GLY A 183 3.90 -27.30 11.63
CA GLY A 183 3.41 -27.30 10.25
C GLY A 183 2.52 -26.10 9.90
N GLU A 184 2.21 -25.23 10.86
CA GLU A 184 1.40 -24.03 10.63
C GLU A 184 2.20 -22.95 9.91
N MET A 185 1.52 -22.19 9.05
CA MET A 185 2.16 -21.07 8.35
C MET A 185 2.44 -19.94 9.35
N ILE A 186 3.71 -19.53 9.48
CA ILE A 186 4.17 -18.46 10.38
C ILE A 186 4.71 -17.24 9.63
N GLU A 187 4.90 -17.35 8.33
CA GLU A 187 5.25 -16.26 7.42
C GLU A 187 4.67 -16.54 6.05
N THR A 188 4.18 -15.54 5.33
CA THR A 188 3.69 -15.70 3.96
C THR A 188 4.44 -14.79 3.01
N ARG A 189 4.76 -15.26 1.80
CA ARG A 189 5.52 -14.48 0.82
C ARG A 189 4.65 -13.44 0.13
N HIS A 190 4.98 -12.17 0.32
CA HIS A 190 4.38 -11.03 -0.35
C HIS A 190 5.46 -10.09 -0.87
N ASP A 191 5.33 -9.63 -2.11
CA ASP A 191 6.06 -8.43 -2.52
C ASP A 191 5.33 -7.22 -1.98
N GLU A 192 6.08 -6.18 -1.63
CA GLU A 192 5.48 -4.95 -1.13
C GLU A 192 6.02 -3.73 -1.87
N THR A 193 5.16 -2.75 -2.08
CA THR A 193 5.53 -1.49 -2.72
C THR A 193 4.88 -0.33 -1.98
N TYR A 194 5.69 0.66 -1.65
CA TYR A 194 5.27 1.89 -0.98
C TYR A 194 5.42 3.08 -1.90
N ASN A 195 4.46 4.00 -1.86
CA ASN A 195 4.61 5.34 -2.40
C ASN A 195 4.35 6.39 -1.33
N PHE A 196 5.31 7.29 -1.10
CA PHE A 196 5.33 8.17 0.07
C PHE A 196 4.79 9.57 -0.23
N ARG A 197 4.11 10.16 0.75
CA ARG A 197 3.78 11.59 0.82
C ARG A 197 4.20 12.16 2.16
N PHE A 198 4.55 13.44 2.19
CA PHE A 198 4.93 14.12 3.42
C PHE A 198 4.12 15.40 3.63
N ARG A 199 3.95 15.76 4.90
CA ARG A 199 3.38 17.05 5.28
C ARG A 199 4.31 17.80 6.21
N PRO A 200 4.72 19.03 5.83
CA PRO A 200 4.61 19.62 4.48
C PRO A 200 5.28 18.78 3.39
N ASN A 201 4.93 19.03 2.11
CA ASN A 201 5.37 18.22 0.96
C ASN A 201 6.88 18.31 0.63
N TYR A 202 7.64 19.13 1.34
CA TYR A 202 9.11 19.13 1.31
C TYR A 202 9.73 18.31 2.46
N GLY A 203 8.91 17.63 3.24
CA GLY A 203 9.34 16.71 4.29
C GLY A 203 10.04 15.46 3.74
N SER A 204 10.65 14.70 4.63
CA SER A 204 11.35 13.46 4.27
C SER A 204 11.50 12.50 5.45
N GLY A 205 11.99 11.30 5.14
CA GLY A 205 12.22 10.22 6.10
C GLY A 205 13.29 9.26 5.63
N ILE A 206 13.45 8.16 6.36
CA ILE A 206 14.34 7.05 6.01
C ILE A 206 13.52 5.77 5.94
N GLN A 207 13.64 5.04 4.84
CA GLN A 207 13.24 3.65 4.76
C GLN A 207 14.46 2.77 5.03
N MET A 208 14.38 1.89 6.02
CA MET A 208 15.42 0.91 6.30
C MET A 208 15.07 -0.44 5.66
N LEU A 209 16.09 -1.23 5.32
CA LEU A 209 15.90 -2.61 4.88
C LEU A 209 17.01 -3.54 5.38
N GLN A 210 16.69 -4.38 6.36
CA GLN A 210 17.62 -5.38 6.89
C GLN A 210 17.30 -6.76 6.30
N ARG A 211 18.24 -7.31 5.50
CA ARG A 211 18.05 -8.61 4.84
C ARG A 211 18.08 -9.79 5.80
N GLU A 212 18.76 -9.63 6.92
CA GLU A 212 18.99 -10.67 7.91
C GLU A 212 18.80 -10.10 9.31
N ASP A 213 18.41 -10.97 10.25
CA ASP A 213 18.22 -10.55 11.64
C ASP A 213 19.54 -10.05 12.25
N ASN A 214 19.46 -8.90 12.93
CA ASN A 214 20.53 -8.25 13.66
C ASN A 214 21.81 -7.99 12.83
N LYS A 215 21.69 -7.86 11.51
CA LYS A 215 22.76 -7.38 10.63
C LYS A 215 22.43 -5.99 10.07
N PRO A 216 23.44 -5.13 9.84
CA PRO A 216 23.23 -3.87 9.14
C PRO A 216 22.57 -4.10 7.77
N GLY A 217 21.65 -3.21 7.44
CA GLY A 217 20.94 -3.20 6.17
C GLY A 217 21.18 -1.92 5.39
N ASP A 218 20.36 -1.73 4.34
CA ASP A 218 20.35 -0.50 3.57
C ASP A 218 19.46 0.55 4.26
N ALA A 219 19.76 1.82 3.99
CA ALA A 219 18.92 2.95 4.39
C ALA A 219 18.74 3.88 3.19
N TYR A 220 17.50 4.18 2.85
CA TYR A 220 17.13 4.99 1.70
C TYR A 220 16.48 6.29 2.18
N HIS A 221 16.96 7.42 1.68
CA HIS A 221 16.35 8.72 1.93
C HIS A 221 15.09 8.86 1.08
N ILE A 222 13.94 8.95 1.72
CA ILE A 222 12.63 9.05 1.07
C ILE A 222 12.07 10.46 1.18
N MET A 223 11.61 10.98 0.04
CA MET A 223 11.02 12.31 -0.14
C MET A 223 9.59 12.17 -0.69
N ASP A 224 8.82 13.26 -0.71
CA ASP A 224 7.48 13.29 -1.30
C ASP A 224 7.49 12.78 -2.75
N GLY A 225 6.67 11.77 -3.04
CA GLY A 225 6.64 11.09 -4.33
C GLY A 225 7.56 9.87 -4.47
N SER A 226 8.40 9.56 -3.48
CA SER A 226 9.32 8.41 -3.55
C SER A 226 8.56 7.09 -3.58
N THR A 227 9.09 6.13 -4.34
CA THR A 227 8.58 4.75 -4.35
C THR A 227 9.66 3.79 -3.84
N ILE A 228 9.30 2.89 -2.93
CA ILE A 228 10.16 1.80 -2.46
C ILE A 228 9.50 0.47 -2.86
N MET A 229 10.27 -0.39 -3.51
CA MET A 229 9.92 -1.78 -3.80
C MET A 229 10.67 -2.70 -2.85
N ILE A 230 9.96 -3.50 -2.06
CA ILE A 230 10.50 -4.38 -1.03
C ILE A 230 10.32 -5.82 -1.49
N ASP A 231 11.44 -6.47 -1.84
CA ASP A 231 11.47 -7.88 -2.25
C ASP A 231 11.63 -8.83 -1.06
N LYS A 232 12.44 -8.46 -0.07
CA LYS A 232 12.72 -9.27 1.13
C LYS A 232 13.36 -8.49 2.27
N GLY A 233 13.30 -9.04 3.47
CA GLY A 233 13.92 -8.48 4.67
C GLY A 233 13.00 -7.56 5.47
N TYR A 234 13.50 -7.14 6.62
CA TYR A 234 12.78 -6.31 7.58
C TYR A 234 12.82 -4.84 7.21
N HIS A 235 11.66 -4.16 7.21
CA HIS A 235 11.51 -2.87 6.52
C HIS A 235 10.80 -1.77 7.33
N PRO A 236 11.33 -1.36 8.49
CA PRO A 236 10.79 -0.21 9.21
C PRO A 236 11.14 1.09 8.49
N CYS A 237 10.32 2.12 8.68
CA CYS A 237 10.60 3.47 8.21
C CYS A 237 10.39 4.51 9.30
N ALA A 238 11.14 5.59 9.22
CA ALA A 238 11.08 6.70 10.16
C ALA A 238 10.89 8.01 9.38
N VAL A 239 10.01 8.87 9.87
CA VAL A 239 9.89 10.24 9.35
C VAL A 239 10.83 11.17 10.13
N LEU A 240 11.43 12.16 9.46
CA LEU A 240 12.26 13.14 10.16
C LEU A 240 11.42 14.01 11.12
N PRO A 241 12.03 14.57 12.18
CA PRO A 241 11.34 15.48 13.08
C PRO A 241 10.72 16.67 12.34
N GLY A 242 9.51 17.05 12.73
CA GLY A 242 8.79 18.19 12.13
C GLY A 242 7.91 17.85 10.92
N TYR A 243 7.91 16.59 10.45
CA TYR A 243 7.10 16.16 9.30
C TYR A 243 6.18 15.00 9.66
N GLU A 244 4.98 14.99 9.07
CA GLU A 244 4.10 13.82 9.03
C GLU A 244 4.41 12.99 7.77
N MET A 245 4.15 11.69 7.82
CA MET A 245 4.39 10.77 6.71
C MET A 245 3.16 9.92 6.42
N TYR A 246 2.78 9.89 5.15
CA TYR A 246 1.83 8.96 4.56
C TYR A 246 2.57 8.01 3.62
N TYR A 247 2.11 6.77 3.53
CA TYR A 247 2.47 5.91 2.42
C TYR A 247 1.31 5.03 1.98
N PHE A 248 1.20 4.89 0.67
CA PHE A 248 0.29 3.97 0.00
C PHE A 248 0.98 2.61 -0.11
N THR A 249 0.33 1.55 0.38
CA THR A 249 0.90 0.20 0.47
C THR A 249 0.17 -0.76 -0.46
N ILE A 250 0.97 -1.48 -1.24
CA ILE A 250 0.55 -2.51 -2.17
C ILE A 250 1.25 -3.79 -1.77
N LEU A 251 0.49 -4.83 -1.44
CA LEU A 251 1.02 -6.17 -1.22
C LEU A 251 0.40 -7.15 -2.23
N GLY A 252 1.27 -7.91 -2.88
CA GLY A 252 0.90 -9.01 -3.76
C GLY A 252 1.40 -10.32 -3.19
N GLY A 253 0.48 -11.21 -2.80
CA GLY A 253 0.82 -12.51 -2.25
C GLY A 253 1.27 -13.52 -3.31
N LEU A 254 2.23 -14.40 -2.97
CA LEU A 254 2.71 -15.44 -3.88
C LEU A 254 1.72 -16.61 -3.96
N SER A 255 1.47 -17.25 -2.82
CA SER A 255 0.67 -18.49 -2.73
C SER A 255 -0.75 -18.22 -2.24
N GLN A 256 -0.94 -17.15 -1.49
CA GLN A 256 -2.19 -16.80 -0.82
C GLN A 256 -2.32 -15.30 -0.60
N ARG A 257 -3.53 -14.85 -0.27
CA ARG A 257 -3.83 -13.44 0.05
C ARG A 257 -3.51 -13.05 1.49
N SER A 258 -3.77 -13.95 2.45
CA SER A 258 -3.63 -13.62 3.87
C SER A 258 -2.16 -13.38 4.23
N LEU A 259 -1.92 -12.22 4.85
CA LEU A 259 -0.59 -11.79 5.27
C LEU A 259 -0.27 -12.32 6.66
N LYS A 260 0.78 -13.13 6.77
CA LYS A 260 1.39 -13.47 8.06
C LYS A 260 2.78 -12.87 8.09
N GLN A 261 2.93 -11.84 8.92
CA GLN A 261 4.19 -11.13 9.11
C GLN A 261 5.09 -11.92 10.06
N TYR A 262 6.37 -12.02 9.71
CA TYR A 262 7.41 -12.55 10.58
C TYR A 262 8.15 -11.39 11.24
N PHE A 263 7.86 -11.15 12.51
CA PHE A 263 8.53 -10.11 13.29
C PHE A 263 10.00 -10.47 13.54
N GLN A 264 10.84 -9.45 13.60
CA GLN A 264 12.27 -9.61 13.81
C GLN A 264 12.55 -10.22 15.19
N PRO A 265 13.13 -11.43 15.28
CA PRO A 265 13.27 -12.14 16.55
C PRO A 265 14.04 -11.35 17.61
N THR A 266 15.13 -10.69 17.21
CA THR A 266 15.93 -9.82 18.07
C THR A 266 15.13 -8.68 18.72
N HIS A 267 13.99 -8.29 18.13
CA HIS A 267 13.12 -7.21 18.61
C HIS A 267 11.76 -7.68 19.13
N ALA A 268 11.56 -8.99 19.31
CA ALA A 268 10.26 -9.55 19.70
C ALA A 268 9.67 -8.91 20.98
N ALA A 269 10.52 -8.51 21.94
CA ALA A 269 10.08 -7.82 23.16
C ALA A 269 9.34 -6.50 22.89
N GLN A 270 9.60 -5.82 21.77
CA GLN A 270 8.94 -4.57 21.38
C GLN A 270 7.46 -4.76 21.03
N LEU A 271 7.03 -5.99 20.73
CA LEU A 271 5.59 -6.27 20.55
C LEU A 271 4.79 -6.05 21.84
N HIS A 272 5.45 -6.02 22.99
CA HIS A 272 4.83 -5.79 24.29
C HIS A 272 4.97 -4.34 24.79
N THR A 273 5.69 -3.48 24.06
CA THR A 273 5.89 -2.07 24.42
C THR A 273 4.96 -1.13 23.66
N ILE A 274 4.39 -1.59 22.53
CA ILE A 274 3.55 -0.77 21.65
C ILE A 274 2.07 -1.03 21.93
N PRO A 275 1.31 -0.03 22.41
CA PRO A 275 -0.11 -0.19 22.69
C PRO A 275 -0.91 -0.65 21.46
N GLY A 276 -1.77 -1.65 21.63
CA GLY A 276 -2.72 -2.12 20.60
C GLY A 276 -2.09 -2.91 19.44
N ILE A 277 -0.78 -3.18 19.44
CA ILE A 277 -0.14 -3.87 18.32
C ILE A 277 -0.58 -5.33 18.18
N MET A 278 -0.83 -6.03 19.28
CA MET A 278 -1.25 -7.43 19.25
C MET A 278 -2.65 -7.59 18.65
N ASP A 279 -3.54 -6.63 18.88
CA ASP A 279 -4.88 -6.60 18.29
C ASP A 279 -4.80 -6.36 16.77
N MET A 280 -3.89 -5.48 16.34
CA MET A 280 -3.60 -5.27 14.92
C MET A 280 -3.09 -6.55 14.26
N VAL A 281 -2.12 -7.25 14.87
CA VAL A 281 -1.58 -8.52 14.33
C VAL A 281 -2.68 -9.58 14.19
N ALA A 282 -3.64 -9.61 15.12
CA ALA A 282 -4.76 -10.54 15.04
C ALA A 282 -5.71 -10.25 13.87
N LYS A 283 -5.85 -8.99 13.42
CA LYS A 283 -6.70 -8.64 12.26
C LYS A 283 -6.17 -9.16 10.91
N PHE A 284 -4.88 -9.46 10.81
CA PHE A 284 -4.26 -9.98 9.59
C PHE A 284 -4.25 -11.52 9.49
N LYS A 285 -4.53 -12.22 10.61
CA LYS A 285 -4.69 -13.67 10.63
C LYS A 285 -6.02 -14.07 10.00
#